data_AF-A0A3E4QIU2-F1
#
_entry.id   AF-A0A3E4QIU2-F1
#
_cell.length_a   1.000
_cell.length_b   1.000
_cell.length_c   1.000
_cell.angle_alpha   90.00
_cell.angle_beta   90.00
_cell.angle_gamma   90.00
#
_symmetry.space_group_name_H-M   'P 1'
#
loop_
_entity.id
_entity.type
_entity.pdbx_description
1 polymer ?
#
loop_
_entity_poly.entity_id
_entity_poly.type
_entity_poly.pdbx_seq_one_letter_code
_entity_poly.pdbx_strand_id
1 'polypeptide(L)'
;MSQCNGKVITIGEVKTGESQRGKWYSQQWVVEEQGQQYPEHWVLETFGEDNISKFDVHVGDMVTVKYTARSTERNGNYYPSNRPWEVVKEQQ
;
A
#
# COMPACT_ATOMS: atom_id res chain seq x y z
N MET A 1 6.69 -15.05 2.49
CA MET A 1 6.59 -13.59 2.33
C MET A 1 5.56 -13.33 1.24
N SER A 2 4.63 -12.40 1.45
CA SER A 2 3.57 -12.10 0.47
C SER A 2 4.08 -11.08 -0.54
N GLN A 3 3.68 -11.23 -1.79
CA GLN A 3 4.00 -10.31 -2.89
C GLN A 3 2.77 -10.14 -3.79
N CYS A 4 2.66 -8.97 -4.43
CA CYS A 4 1.76 -8.74 -5.56
C CYS A 4 2.50 -8.05 -6.70
N ASN A 5 2.03 -8.25 -7.92
CA ASN A 5 2.53 -7.59 -9.12
C ASN A 5 1.33 -7.04 -9.91
N GLY A 6 1.46 -5.84 -10.44
CA GLY A 6 0.43 -5.28 -11.30
C GLY A 6 0.53 -3.77 -11.44
N LYS A 7 -0.57 -3.17 -11.89
CA LYS A 7 -0.67 -1.74 -12.14
C LYS A 7 -1.27 -1.02 -10.94
N VAL A 8 -0.69 0.11 -10.55
CA VAL A 8 -1.32 1.01 -9.59
C VAL A 8 -2.51 1.69 -10.26
N ILE A 9 -3.73 1.44 -9.75
CA ILE A 9 -4.96 1.98 -10.33
C ILE A 9 -5.56 3.15 -9.53
N THR A 10 -5.26 3.22 -8.23
CA THR A 10 -5.83 4.21 -7.32
C THR A 10 -4.82 4.60 -6.26
N ILE A 11 -4.75 5.89 -5.95
CA ILE A 11 -4.00 6.44 -4.83
C ILE A 11 -4.94 7.29 -4.00
N GLY A 12 -5.05 6.98 -2.71
CA GLY A 12 -5.83 7.76 -1.75
C GLY A 12 -5.06 8.99 -1.26
N GLU A 13 -5.79 9.88 -0.61
CA GLU A 13 -5.20 11.03 0.08
C GLU A 13 -4.26 10.58 1.21
N VAL A 14 -3.21 11.36 1.45
CA VAL A 14 -2.34 11.16 2.62
C VAL A 14 -3.11 11.56 3.87
N LYS A 15 -3.36 10.58 4.74
CA LYS A 15 -3.97 10.78 6.06
C LYS A 15 -2.88 11.10 7.06
N THR A 16 -3.19 12.01 7.99
CA THR A 16 -2.27 12.37 9.08
C THR A 16 -3.00 12.38 10.42
N GLY A 17 -2.24 12.26 11.49
CA GLY A 17 -2.76 12.44 12.84
C GLY A 17 -1.63 12.48 13.86
N GLU A 18 -2.00 12.58 15.13
CA GLU A 18 -1.06 12.61 16.25
C GLU A 18 -1.31 11.42 17.17
N SER A 19 -0.23 10.83 17.68
CA SER A 19 -0.26 9.72 18.63
C SER A 19 0.70 10.01 19.78
N GLN A 20 0.70 9.17 20.82
CA GLN A 20 1.72 9.24 21.88
C GLN A 20 3.16 9.12 21.36
N ARG A 21 3.35 8.58 20.14
CA ARG A 21 4.65 8.42 19.48
C ARG A 21 4.95 9.54 18.48
N GLY A 22 4.12 10.59 18.45
CA GLY A 22 4.24 11.72 17.53
C GLY A 22 3.30 11.65 16.34
N LYS A 23 3.51 12.58 15.40
CA LYS A 23 2.73 12.71 14.15
C LYS A 23 2.94 11.50 13.27
N TRP A 24 1.88 10.99 12.66
CA TRP A 24 1.92 9.88 11.72
C TRP A 24 1.30 10.28 10.39
N TYR A 25 1.74 9.58 9.34
CA TYR A 25 1.23 9.71 7.98
C TYR A 25 0.93 8.32 7.45
N SER A 26 -0.17 8.17 6.71
CA SER A 26 -0.56 6.93 6.03
C SER A 26 -1.16 7.25 4.67
N GLN A 27 -0.82 6.44 3.66
CA GLN A 27 -1.44 6.52 2.35
C GLN A 27 -1.83 5.13 1.86
N GLN A 28 -3.08 4.99 1.43
CA GLN A 28 -3.59 3.78 0.81
C GLN A 28 -3.51 3.87 -0.71
N TRP A 29 -3.22 2.75 -1.34
CA TRP A 29 -3.17 2.62 -2.79
C TRP A 29 -3.51 1.19 -3.20
N VAL A 30 -3.91 1.01 -4.46
CA VAL A 30 -4.40 -0.27 -4.97
C VAL A 30 -3.60 -0.71 -6.18
N VAL A 31 -3.14 -1.95 -6.14
CA VAL A 31 -2.55 -2.66 -7.29
C VAL A 31 -3.61 -3.58 -7.88
N GLU A 32 -3.77 -3.54 -9.20
CA GLU A 32 -4.60 -4.46 -9.96
C GLU A 32 -3.70 -5.38 -10.82
N GLU A 33 -3.93 -6.68 -10.74
CA GLU A 33 -3.22 -7.66 -11.55
C GLU A 33 -3.46 -7.42 -13.04
N GLN A 34 -2.47 -7.67 -13.89
CA GLN A 34 -2.60 -7.45 -15.33
C GLN A 34 -2.72 -8.78 -16.08
N GLY A 35 -3.47 -8.78 -17.19
CA GLY A 35 -3.59 -9.93 -18.10
C GLY A 35 -4.57 -11.03 -17.66
N GLN A 36 -5.34 -10.80 -16.60
CA GLN A 36 -6.37 -11.74 -16.11
C GLN A 36 -7.78 -11.26 -16.49
N GLN A 37 -8.71 -12.19 -16.73
CA GLN A 37 -10.13 -11.86 -16.94
C GLN A 37 -10.80 -11.30 -15.67
N TYR A 38 -10.34 -11.75 -14.50
CA TYR A 38 -10.80 -11.31 -13.19
C TYR A 38 -9.57 -10.96 -12.34
N PRO A 39 -8.99 -9.77 -12.53
CA PRO A 39 -7.78 -9.39 -11.81
C PRO A 39 -8.09 -9.24 -10.32
N GLU A 40 -7.22 -9.73 -9.44
CA GLU A 40 -7.34 -9.39 -8.03
C GLU A 40 -6.87 -7.94 -7.78
N HIS A 41 -7.36 -7.36 -6.70
CA HIS A 41 -7.01 -6.02 -6.25
C HIS A 41 -6.35 -6.09 -4.86
N TRP A 42 -5.10 -5.66 -4.77
CA TRP A 42 -4.39 -5.55 -3.49
C TRP A 42 -4.47 -4.14 -2.97
N VAL A 43 -5.20 -3.96 -1.87
CA VAL A 43 -5.14 -2.73 -1.07
C VAL A 43 -3.87 -2.75 -0.23
N LEU A 44 -3.00 -1.77 -0.45
CA LEU A 44 -1.76 -1.56 0.28
C LEU A 44 -1.85 -0.27 1.10
N GLU A 45 -1.13 -0.23 2.21
CA GLU A 45 -1.11 0.95 3.07
C GLU A 45 0.31 1.25 3.56
N THR A 46 0.87 2.34 3.04
CA THR A 46 2.22 2.82 3.38
C THR A 46 2.14 3.76 4.57
N PHE A 47 2.93 3.49 5.61
CA PHE A 47 3.04 4.35 6.80
C PHE A 47 4.37 5.07 6.83
N GLY A 48 4.33 6.31 7.32
CA GLY A 48 5.48 7.20 7.45
C GLY A 48 5.67 8.06 6.21
N GLU A 49 5.87 9.36 6.43
CA GLU A 49 6.13 10.35 5.38
C GLU A 49 7.32 9.93 4.50
N ASP A 50 8.42 9.50 5.13
CA ASP A 50 9.61 9.02 4.43
C ASP A 50 9.34 7.86 3.48
N ASN A 51 8.51 6.88 3.89
CA ASN A 51 8.20 5.72 3.04
C ASN A 51 7.26 6.09 1.90
N ILE A 52 6.29 6.99 2.15
CA ILE A 52 5.40 7.51 1.12
C ILE A 52 6.24 8.22 0.05
N SER A 53 7.12 9.14 0.45
CA SER A 53 8.03 9.83 -0.46
C SER A 53 9.07 8.92 -1.09
N LYS A 54 9.55 7.87 -0.40
CA LYS A 54 10.51 6.91 -0.95
C LYS A 54 9.90 6.05 -2.04
N PHE A 55 8.68 5.55 -1.84
CA PHE A 55 8.02 4.70 -2.82
C PHE A 55 7.51 5.54 -4.00
N ASP A 56 7.03 6.76 -3.76
CA ASP A 56 6.67 7.73 -4.79
C ASP A 56 5.78 7.10 -5.89
N VAL A 57 4.80 6.30 -5.47
CA VAL A 57 3.93 5.55 -6.38
C VAL A 57 2.96 6.50 -7.07
N HIS A 58 2.73 6.27 -8.36
CA HIS A 58 1.78 7.02 -9.18
C HIS A 58 0.77 6.08 -9.83
N VAL A 59 -0.44 6.58 -10.10
CA VAL A 59 -1.42 5.83 -10.90
C VAL A 59 -0.83 5.58 -12.28
N GLY A 60 -0.84 4.32 -12.71
CA GLY A 60 -0.22 3.89 -13.96
C GLY A 60 1.06 3.09 -13.77
N ASP A 61 1.75 3.22 -12.63
CA ASP A 61 3.00 2.50 -12.37
C ASP A 61 2.79 0.98 -12.40
N MET A 62 3.66 0.28 -13.11
CA MET A 62 3.78 -1.17 -13.04
C MET A 62 4.74 -1.52 -11.91
N VAL A 63 4.26 -2.25 -10.91
CA VAL A 63 5.01 -2.49 -9.67
C VAL A 63 5.00 -3.95 -9.24
N THR A 64 6.12 -4.37 -8.65
CA THR A 64 6.19 -5.56 -7.79
C THR A 64 6.35 -5.11 -6.34
N VAL A 65 5.45 -5.57 -5.47
CA VAL A 65 5.39 -5.12 -4.08
C VAL A 65 5.54 -6.30 -3.15
N LYS A 66 6.52 -6.23 -2.25
CA LYS A 66 6.62 -7.16 -1.12
C LYS A 66 6.05 -6.51 0.12
N TYR A 67 5.19 -7.25 0.81
CA TYR A 67 4.44 -6.72 1.94
C TYR A 67 4.27 -7.72 3.07
N THR A 68 3.84 -7.22 4.22
CA THR A 68 3.42 -8.01 5.37
C THR A 68 1.94 -7.74 5.65
N ALA A 69 1.11 -8.78 5.65
CA ALA A 69 -0.26 -8.66 6.11
C ALA A 69 -0.25 -8.46 7.63
N ARG A 70 -0.98 -7.43 8.09
CA ARG A 70 -1.21 -7.15 9.51
C ARG A 70 -2.70 -6.97 9.73
N SER A 71 -3.13 -7.15 10.97
CA SER A 71 -4.45 -6.75 11.42
C SER A 71 -4.30 -5.83 12.64
N THR A 72 -5.16 -4.82 12.71
CA THR A 72 -5.33 -4.02 13.93
C THR A 72 -6.72 -4.31 14.48
N GLU A 73 -6.80 -4.73 15.73
CA GLU A 73 -8.07 -4.91 16.42
C GLU A 73 -8.50 -3.59 17.07
N ARG A 74 -9.76 -3.20 16.88
CA ARG A 74 -10.40 -2.09 17.58
C ARG A 74 -11.86 -2.45 17.90
N ASN A 75 -12.19 -2.51 19.19
CA ASN A 75 -13.54 -2.77 19.70
C ASN A 75 -14.18 -4.05 19.12
N GLY A 76 -13.40 -5.14 19.05
CA GLY A 76 -13.79 -6.43 18.49
C GLY A 76 -13.70 -6.54 16.97
N ASN A 77 -13.44 -5.44 16.26
CA ASN A 77 -13.33 -5.43 14.79
C ASN A 77 -11.86 -5.49 14.35
N TYR A 78 -11.57 -6.31 13.36
CA TYR A 78 -10.23 -6.44 12.79
C TYR A 78 -10.13 -5.69 11.47
N TYR A 79 -9.15 -4.81 11.38
CA TYR A 79 -8.86 -4.01 10.19
C TYR A 79 -7.58 -4.55 9.53
N PRO A 80 -7.68 -5.27 8.40
CA PRO A 80 -6.53 -5.79 7.70
C PRO A 80 -5.77 -4.65 6.99
N SER A 81 -4.45 -4.79 6.93
CA SER A 81 -3.58 -3.85 6.24
C SER A 81 -2.36 -4.58 5.69
N ASN A 82 -2.15 -4.46 4.38
CA ASN A 82 -0.96 -4.98 3.71
C ASN A 82 0.11 -3.89 3.73
N ARG A 83 1.17 -4.12 4.53
CA ARG A 83 2.27 -3.17 4.75
C ARG A 83 3.40 -3.39 3.76
N PRO A 84 3.57 -2.55 2.73
CA PRO A 84 4.70 -2.65 1.82
C PRO A 84 5.99 -2.31 2.57
N TRP A 85 7.05 -3.06 2.26
CA TRP A 85 8.41 -2.77 2.73
C TRP A 85 9.41 -2.69 1.57
N GLU A 86 9.04 -3.21 0.39
CA GLU A 86 9.78 -3.05 -0.86
C GLU A 86 8.77 -2.85 -2.00
N VAL A 87 9.02 -1.82 -2.83
CA VAL A 87 8.26 -1.52 -4.04
C VAL A 87 9.29 -1.36 -5.15
N VAL A 88 9.20 -2.21 -6.17
CA VAL A 88 10.04 -2.14 -7.37
C VAL A 88 9.14 -1.69 -8.51
N LYS A 89 9.43 -0.52 -9.08
CA LYS A 89 8.76 -0.04 -10.30
C LYS A 89 9.46 -0.62 -11.51
N GLU A 90 8.70 -1.16 -12.44
CA GLU A 90 9.23 -1.52 -13.75
C GLU A 90 9.55 -0.22 -14.50
N GLN A 91 10.80 -0.07 -14.93
CA GLN A 91 11.18 1.04 -15.81
C GLN A 91 10.61 0.76 -17.19
N GLN A 92 9.76 1.65 -17.69
CA GLN A 92 9.39 1.69 -19.10
C GLN A 92 10.56 2.21 -19.95
#